data_AF-A0A2A5CHH3-F1
#
_entry.id   AF-A0A2A5CHH3-F1
#
_cell.length_a   1.000
_cell.length_b   1.000
_cell.length_c   1.000
_cell.angle_alpha   90.00
_cell.angle_beta   90.00
_cell.angle_gamma   90.00
#
_symmetry.space_group_name_H-M   'P 1'
#
loop_
_entity.id
_entity.type
_entity.pdbx_description
1 polymer ?
#
loop_
_entity_poly.entity_id
_entity_poly.type
_entity_poly.pdbx_seq_one_letter_code
_entity_poly.pdbx_strand_id
1 'polypeptide(L)' 'MKTLQAAEYLLLSPKTLEKMRWFGNGPRYRKHAANVVYHIDDLKTWSASTQRNSTSE' A
#
# COMPACT_ATOMS: atom_id res chain seq x y z
N MET A 1 9.62 -3.38 -4.22
CA MET A 1 8.57 -3.43 -5.26
C MET A 1 8.15 -2.02 -5.64
N LYS A 2 8.00 -1.72 -6.94
CA LYS A 2 7.45 -0.43 -7.39
C LYS A 2 5.95 -0.35 -7.09
N THR A 3 5.36 0.84 -7.14
CA THR A 3 3.92 1.05 -6.87
C THR A 3 3.01 0.11 -7.66
N LEU A 4 3.30 -0.14 -8.94
CA LEU A 4 2.51 -1.08 -9.77
C LEU A 4 2.51 -2.50 -9.20
N GLN A 5 3.70 -3.06 -8.92
CA GLN A 5 3.82 -4.39 -8.32
C GLN A 5 3.16 -4.48 -6.94
N ALA A 6 3.30 -3.44 -6.12
CA ALA A 6 2.65 -3.40 -4.82
C ALA A 6 1.11 -3.35 -4.94
N ALA A 7 0.61 -2.66 -5.96
CA ALA A 7 -0.81 -2.58 -6.27
C ALA A 7 -1.35 -3.96 -6.70
N GLU A 8 -0.66 -4.65 -7.62
CA GLU A 8 -1.00 -6.01 -8.03
C GLU A 8 -0.97 -6.99 -6.85
N TYR A 9 0.04 -6.90 -5.97
CA TYR A 9 0.14 -7.75 -4.79
C TYR A 9 -1.05 -7.61 -3.83
N LEU A 10 -1.56 -6.39 -3.68
CA LEU A 10 -2.71 -6.10 -2.81
C LEU A 10 -4.05 -6.16 -3.54
N LEU A 11 -4.07 -6.51 -4.83
CA LEU A 11 -5.24 -6.43 -5.72
C LEU A 11 -5.91 -5.04 -5.69
N LEU A 12 -5.10 -4.00 -5.57
CA LEU A 12 -5.54 -2.60 -5.57
C LEU A 12 -5.11 -1.90 -6.85
N SER A 13 -5.80 -0.82 -7.20
CA SER A 13 -5.33 0.09 -8.24
C SER A 13 -4.10 0.89 -7.76
N PRO A 14 -3.10 1.16 -8.61
CA PRO A 14 -1.96 1.99 -8.25
C PRO A 14 -2.39 3.39 -7.81
N LYS A 15 -3.45 3.94 -8.42
CA LYS A 15 -4.10 5.19 -8.00
C LYS A 15 -4.61 5.14 -6.55
N THR A 16 -5.07 3.99 -6.08
CA THR A 16 -5.48 3.81 -4.67
C THR A 16 -4.29 3.89 -3.74
N LEU A 17 -3.15 3.27 -4.09
CA LEU A 17 -1.91 3.42 -3.31
C LEU A 17 -1.38 4.86 -3.33
N GLU A 18 -1.46 5.55 -4.46
CA GLU A 18 -1.11 6.98 -4.53
C GLU A 18 -2.01 7.84 -3.66
N LYS A 19 -3.32 7.57 -3.68
CA LYS A 19 -4.31 8.22 -2.81
C LYS A 19 -3.97 7.96 -1.34
N MET A 20 -3.77 6.71 -0.96
CA MET A 20 -3.38 6.32 0.40
C MET A 20 -2.10 7.00 0.87
N ARG A 21 -1.14 7.28 -0.03
CA ARG A 21 0.07 8.03 0.29
C ARG A 21 -0.23 9.48 0.71
N TRP A 22 -1.22 10.11 0.07
CA TRP A 22 -1.68 11.45 0.43
C TRP A 22 -2.49 11.47 1.74
N PHE A 23 -3.38 10.49 1.92
CA PHE A 23 -4.24 10.42 3.11
C PHE A 23 -3.56 9.78 4.34
N GLY A 24 -2.37 9.21 4.19
CA GLY A 24 -1.63 8.56 5.29
C GLY A 24 -2.16 7.18 5.70
N ASN A 25 -3.18 6.65 5.04
CA ASN A 25 -3.84 5.37 5.36
C ASN A 25 -3.27 4.17 4.60
N GLY A 26 -2.05 4.28 4.07
CA GLY A 26 -1.42 3.28 3.21
C GLY A 26 -0.28 2.51 3.86
N PRO A 27 0.20 1.46 3.18
CA PRO A 27 1.38 0.74 3.61
C PRO A 27 2.62 1.65 3.63
N ARG A 28 3.57 1.33 4.51
CA ARG A 28 4.83 2.07 4.61
C ARG A 28 5.56 2.03 3.28
N TYR A 29 5.96 3.21 2.82
CA TYR A 29 6.71 3.39 1.58
C TYR A 29 8.10 3.93 1.88
N ARG A 30 9.07 3.60 1.03
CA ARG A 30 10.44 4.12 1.08
C ARG A 30 10.73 4.87 -0.20
N LYS A 31 11.36 6.04 -0.08
CA LYS A 31 11.82 6.82 -1.22
C LYS A 31 13.27 6.45 -1.53
N HIS A 32 13.48 5.82 -2.67
CA HIS A 32 14.81 5.60 -3.24
C HIS A 32 14.99 6.64 -4.35
N ALA A 33 15.58 7.79 -3.99
CA ALA A 33 15.67 8.97 -4.85
C ALA A 33 14.30 9.36 -5.43
N ALA A 34 14.11 9.25 -6.75
CA ALA A 34 12.86 9.56 -7.43
C ALA A 34 11.80 8.44 -7.36
N ASN A 35 12.18 7.23 -6.93
CA ASN A 35 11.28 6.07 -6.93
C ASN A 35 10.67 5.85 -5.55
N VAL A 36 9.36 5.61 -5.54
CA VAL A 36 8.65 5.11 -4.35
C VAL A 36 8.61 3.60 -4.42
N VAL A 37 9.13 2.96 -3.38
CA VAL A 37 9.31 1.52 -3.30
C VAL A 37 8.65 1.00 -2.02
N TYR A 38 7.98 -0.13 -2.16
CA TYR A 38 7.34 -0.85 -1.06
C TYR A 38 8.11 -2.14 -0.79
N HIS A 39 8.26 -2.47 0.49
CA HIS A 39 8.76 -3.78 0.89
C HIS A 39 7.57 -4.74 1.06
N ILE A 40 7.75 -6.01 0.70
CA ILE A 40 6.66 -6.99 0.82
C ILE A 40 6.23 -7.18 2.29
N ASP A 41 7.18 -7.08 3.21
CA ASP A 41 6.92 -7.15 4.66
C ASP A 41 6.04 -5.98 5.11
N ASP A 42 6.37 -4.75 4.70
CA ASP A 42 5.57 -3.55 4.97
C ASP A 42 4.15 -3.66 4.39
N LEU A 43 3.99 -4.25 3.19
CA LEU A 43 2.68 -4.51 2.58
C LEU A 43 1.87 -5.55 3.37
N LYS A 44 2.51 -6.64 3.81
CA LYS A 44 1.88 -7.69 4.62
C LYS A 44 1.46 -7.17 6.00
N THR A 45 2.35 -6.47 6.71
CA THR A 45 2.06 -5.88 8.01
C THR A 45 0.91 -4.89 7.92
N TRP A 46 0.91 -4.04 6.89
CA TRP A 46 -0.20 -3.13 6.65
C TRP A 46 -1.49 -3.87 6.36
N SER A 47 -1.48 -4.85 5.45
CA SER A 47 -2.66 -5.65 5.11
C SER A 47 -3.24 -6.37 6.34
N ALA A 48 -2.38 -6.93 7.19
CA ALA A 48 -2.77 -7.55 8.45
C ALA A 48 -3.37 -6.52 9.43
N SER A 49 -2.76 -5.33 9.55
CA SER A 49 -3.27 -4.27 10.42
C SER A 49 -4.57 -3.60 9.93
N THR A 50 -4.81 -3.62 8.62
CA THR A 50 -5.98 -3.05 7.94
C THR A 50 -7.10 -4.08 7.72
N GLN A 51 -6.97 -5.29 8.29
CA GLN A 51 -8.06 -6.27 8.28
C GLN A 51 -9.31 -5.66 8.92
N ARG A 52 -10.29 -5.32 8.06
CA ARG A 52 -11.63 -4.94 8.47
C ARG A 52 -12.47 -6.20 8.52
N ASN A 53 -13.06 -6.46 9.69
CA ASN A 53 -13.89 -7.65 9.92
C ASN A 53 -15.34 -7.47 9.45
N SER A 54 -15.68 -6.29 8.92
CA SER A 54 -17.02 -5.98 8.43
C SER A 54 -16.92 -5.04 7.24
N THR A 55 -17.72 -5.31 6.21
CA THR A 55 -17.90 -4.46 5.01
C THR A 55 -18.95 -3.37 5.22
N SER A 56 -19.44 -3.17 6.44
CA SER A 56 -20.41 -2.12 6.79
C SER A 56 -19.68 -0.90 7.36
N GLU A 57 -19.35 0.05 6.48
CA GLU A 57 -19.29 1.50 6.78
C GLU A 57 -20.20 2.22 5.78
#